data_AF-A0A2E6GVD4-F1
#
_entry.id   AF-A0A2E6GVD4-F1
#
_cell.length_a   1.000
_cell.length_b   1.000
_cell.length_c   1.000
_cell.angle_alpha   90.00
_cell.angle_beta   90.00
_cell.angle_gamma   90.00
#
_symmetry.space_group_name_H-M   'P 1'
#
loop_
_entity.id
_entity.type
_entity.pdbx_description
1 polymer ?
#
loop_
_entity_poly.entity_id
_entity_poly.type
_entity_poly.pdbx_seq_one_letter_code
_entity_poly.pdbx_strand_id
1 'polypeptide(L)' 'LYGQGFSAAIQKDNFYAVQFHTEKSGDIGAQILKQFLEL' A
#
# COMPACT_ATOMS: atom_id res chain seq x y z
N LEU A 1 8.70 -21.26 -12.46
CA LEU A 1 8.43 -20.28 -11.38
C LEU A 1 7.15 -19.55 -11.74
N TYR A 2 6.08 -19.75 -10.97
CA TYR A 2 4.83 -19.01 -11.20
C TYR A 2 4.94 -17.62 -10.54
N GLY A 3 4.68 -16.58 -11.34
CA GLY A 3 4.69 -15.17 -10.92
C GLY A 3 6.02 -14.47 -11.17
N GLN A 4 6.05 -13.52 -12.11
CA GLN A 4 7.12 -12.51 -12.14
C GLN A 4 6.95 -11.56 -10.94
N GLY A 5 8.05 -11.03 -10.42
CA GLY A 5 7.99 -9.98 -9.41
C GLY A 5 7.22 -8.76 -9.95
N PHE A 6 6.34 -8.20 -9.15
CA PHE A 6 5.60 -6.99 -9.47
C PHE A 6 5.61 -6.03 -8.27
N SER A 7 5.36 -4.75 -8.52
CA SER A 7 5.29 -3.75 -7.46
C SER A 7 3.93 -3.80 -6.76
N ALA A 8 3.93 -4.12 -5.47
CA ALA A 8 2.72 -4.08 -4.64
C ALA A 8 2.38 -2.67 -4.13
N ALA A 9 3.39 -1.79 -4.05
CA ALA A 9 3.26 -0.39 -3.67
C ALA A 9 4.26 0.45 -4.46
N ILE A 10 3.89 1.69 -4.76
CA ILE A 10 4.76 2.67 -5.41
C ILE A 10 4.60 4.04 -4.75
N GLN A 11 5.66 4.82 -4.76
CA GLN A 11 5.67 6.20 -4.32
C GLN A 11 6.47 7.03 -5.33
N LYS A 12 5.96 8.22 -5.64
CA LYS A 12 6.65 9.22 -6.44
C LYS A 12 6.24 10.60 -5.95
N ASP A 13 7.20 11.37 -5.45
CA ASP A 13 6.95 12.69 -4.85
C ASP A 13 5.88 12.59 -3.75
N ASN A 14 4.78 13.33 -3.86
CA ASN A 14 3.66 13.26 -2.92
C ASN A 14 2.56 12.25 -3.33
N PHE A 15 2.79 11.41 -4.35
CA PHE A 15 1.86 10.39 -4.78
C PHE A 15 2.22 9.02 -4.21
N TYR A 16 1.21 8.34 -3.67
CA TYR A 16 1.31 7.01 -3.06
C TYR A 16 0.22 6.12 -3.64
N ALA A 17 0.57 4.90 -4.04
CA ALA A 17 -0.39 3.93 -4.55
C ALA A 17 -0.05 2.51 -4.10
N VAL A 18 -1.08 1.70 -3.89
CA VAL A 18 -0.98 0.29 -3.51
C VAL A 18 -1.84 -0.54 -4.46
N GLN A 19 -1.37 -1.73 -4.81
CA GLN A 19 -2.13 -2.68 -5.63
C GLN A 19 -3.18 -3.43 -4.80
N PHE A 20 -2.95 -3.56 -3.49
CA PHE A 20 -3.87 -4.20 -2.56
C PHE A 20 -4.87 -3.20 -1.96
N HIS A 21 -5.96 -3.73 -1.43
CA HIS A 21 -7.02 -2.97 -0.77
C HIS A 21 -6.67 -2.77 0.71
N THR A 22 -6.16 -1.60 1.08
CA THR A 22 -5.84 -1.27 2.48
C THR A 22 -7.08 -1.40 3.37
N GLU A 23 -8.26 -1.03 2.88
CA GLU A 23 -9.54 -1.12 3.60
C GLU A 23 -9.98 -2.57 3.89
N LYS A 24 -9.46 -3.54 3.15
CA LYS A 24 -9.75 -4.98 3.35
C LYS A 24 -8.64 -5.72 4.11
N SER A 25 -7.59 -5.01 4.52
CA SER A 25 -6.39 -5.60 5.14
C SER A 25 -6.41 -5.54 6.69
N GLY A 26 -7.58 -5.32 7.29
CA GLY A 26 -7.77 -5.30 8.75
C GLY A 26 -6.90 -4.26 9.47
N ASP A 27 -6.39 -4.63 10.64
CA ASP A 27 -5.58 -3.74 11.50
C ASP A 27 -4.32 -3.22 10.79
N ILE A 28 -3.68 -4.06 9.95
CA ILE A 28 -2.51 -3.66 9.16
C ILE A 28 -2.90 -2.59 8.13
N GLY A 29 -4.03 -2.79 7.45
CA GLY A 29 -4.58 -1.83 6.52
C GLY A 29 -4.88 -0.46 7.15
N ALA A 30 -5.51 -0.48 8.32
CA ALA A 30 -5.79 0.72 9.11
C ALA A 30 -4.51 1.43 9.55
N GLN A 31 -3.47 0.68 9.95
CA GLN A 31 -2.16 1.25 10.30
C GLN A 31 -1.47 1.92 9.10
N ILE A 32 -1.57 1.35 7.90
CA ILE A 32 -1.03 1.95 6.68
C ILE A 32 -1.74 3.28 6.38
N LEU A 33 -3.08 3.30 6.45
CA LEU A 33 -3.86 4.53 6.25
C LEU A 33 -3.53 5.59 7.29
N LYS A 34 -3.39 5.22 8.57
CA LYS A 34 -2.99 6.15 9.63
C LYS A 34 -1.64 6.79 9.33
N GLN A 35 -0.63 5.99 8.98
CA GLN A 35 0.70 6.51 8.64
C GLN A 35 0.65 7.44 7.44
N PHE A 36 -0.15 7.13 6.41
CA PHE A 36 -0.31 8.02 5.25
C PHE A 36 -0.91 9.39 5.61
N LEU A 37 -1.84 9.44 6.57
CA LEU A 37 -2.45 10.68 7.05
C LEU A 37 -1.52 11.53 7.94
N GLU A 38 -0.44 10.94 8.46
CA GLU A 38 0.54 11.60 9.34
C GLU A 38 1.80 12.12 8.58
N LEU A 39 1.87 11.92 7.26
CA LEU A 39 2.93 12.43 6.37
C LEU A 39 2.79 13.93 6.08
#